data_AF-A0A348W8K0-F1
#
_entry.id   AF-A0A348W8K0-F1
#
_cell.length_a   1.000
_cell.length_b   1.000
_cell.length_c   1.000
_cell.angle_alpha   90.00
_cell.angle_beta   90.00
_cell.angle_gamma   90.00
#
_symmetry.space_group_name_H-M   'P 1'
#
loop_
_entity.id
_entity.type
_entity.pdbx_description
1 polymer ?
#
loop_
_entity_poly.entity_id
_entity_poly.type
_entity_poly.pdbx_seq_one_letter_code
_entity_poly.pdbx_strand_id
1 'polypeptide(L)'
;LQLEHDSSFQKHSPFSTMTEFLDTVVSGFAQGAPLHHHLVVKAHPLEDGRTPVRRDLRALARKYGIKDRVHYVRGGKLAALLDEARSAVTVNSTAAQQVLWRGIPLKTFGAAVYAKPEFVSTKPLVDFFAGAERPDRKAYADYRRYLLETSQVAGGFYSSRGRRQVLRQTVDMMLSPDDPYDGLHSGSAAPRQQLRAIT
;
A
#
# COMPACT_ATOMS: atom_id res chain seq x y z
N LEU A 1 -1.06 7.96 2.39
CA LEU A 1 -0.34 8.14 3.66
C LEU A 1 -0.77 7.07 4.65
N GLN A 2 0.08 6.81 5.64
CA GLN A 2 -0.18 5.97 6.81
C GLN A 2 -0.18 6.84 8.06
N LEU A 3 -0.57 6.29 9.20
CA LEU A 3 -0.46 6.99 10.48
C LEU A 3 1.01 6.94 10.95
N GLU A 4 1.55 8.07 11.38
CA GLU A 4 2.94 8.16 11.86
C GLU A 4 3.19 7.28 13.10
N HIS A 5 2.16 7.08 13.93
CA HIS A 5 2.22 6.25 15.13
C HIS A 5 1.93 4.76 14.87
N ASP A 6 1.69 4.36 13.63
CA ASP A 6 1.55 2.94 13.28
C ASP A 6 2.87 2.21 13.55
N SER A 7 2.82 1.02 14.16
CA SER A 7 4.01 0.20 14.41
C SER A 7 4.74 -0.15 13.12
N SER A 8 4.00 -0.30 12.01
CA SER A 8 4.57 -0.50 10.68
C SER A 8 5.40 0.71 10.24
N PHE A 9 4.96 1.93 10.51
CA PHE A 9 5.76 3.13 10.25
C PHE A 9 6.95 3.20 11.22
N GLN A 10 6.72 3.11 12.52
CA GLN A 10 7.77 3.29 13.53
C GLN A 10 8.91 2.27 13.47
N LYS A 11 8.61 1.00 13.16
CA LYS A 11 9.59 -0.10 13.22
C LYS A 11 10.10 -0.54 11.85
N HIS A 12 9.37 -0.23 10.79
CA HIS A 12 9.65 -0.76 9.46
C HIS A 12 9.76 0.34 8.38
N SER A 13 9.87 1.60 8.78
CA SER A 13 10.19 2.74 7.91
C SER A 13 11.62 3.23 8.17
N PRO A 14 12.32 3.78 7.16
CA PRO A 14 13.55 4.54 7.40
C PRO A 14 13.27 5.95 7.95
N PHE A 15 12.00 6.39 7.96
CA PHE A 15 11.62 7.75 8.36
C PHE A 15 11.15 7.80 9.80
N SER A 16 11.57 8.85 10.51
CA SER A 16 11.14 9.13 11.88
C SER A 16 9.81 9.88 11.93
N THR A 17 9.48 10.63 10.87
CA THR A 17 8.23 11.41 10.78
C THR A 17 7.60 11.34 9.40
N MET A 18 6.30 11.58 9.32
CA MET A 18 5.57 11.70 8.05
C MET A 18 6.08 12.87 7.23
N THR A 19 6.53 13.95 7.88
CA THR A 19 7.08 15.13 7.21
C THR A 19 8.40 14.82 6.50
N GLU A 20 9.25 13.99 7.08
CA GLU A 20 10.49 13.51 6.44
C GLU A 20 10.20 12.67 5.18
N PHE A 21 9.22 11.76 5.28
CA PHE A 21 8.74 11.01 4.12
C PHE A 21 8.21 11.95 3.02
N LEU A 22 7.39 12.93 3.39
CA LEU A 22 6.86 13.91 2.44
C LEU A 22 7.96 14.76 1.81
N ASP A 23 8.97 15.21 2.57
CA ASP A 23 10.11 15.98 2.05
C ASP A 23 10.84 15.18 0.97
N THR A 24 11.12 13.90 1.25
CA THR A 24 11.74 12.97 0.31
C THR A 24 10.92 12.83 -0.98
N VAL A 25 9.60 12.60 -0.85
CA VAL A 25 8.70 12.40 -1.99
C VAL A 25 8.55 13.66 -2.83
N VAL A 26 8.30 14.81 -2.20
CA VAL A 26 8.07 16.09 -2.87
C VAL A 26 9.35 16.57 -3.56
N SER A 27 10.51 16.40 -2.91
CA SER A 27 11.82 16.70 -3.51
C SER A 27 12.11 15.84 -4.74
N GLY A 28 11.93 14.52 -4.63
CA GLY A 28 12.14 13.61 -5.76
C GLY A 28 11.19 13.87 -6.91
N PHE A 29 9.92 14.18 -6.62
CA PHE A 29 8.93 14.55 -7.64
C PHE A 29 9.29 15.85 -8.35
N ALA A 30 9.70 16.88 -7.60
CA ALA A 30 10.08 18.17 -8.17
C ALA A 30 11.26 18.05 -9.15
N GLN A 31 12.22 17.17 -8.85
CA GLN A 31 13.42 16.95 -9.66
C GLN A 31 13.18 16.04 -10.86
N GLY A 32 12.38 14.97 -10.70
CA GLY A 32 12.26 13.91 -11.70
C GLY A 32 10.99 13.94 -12.55
N ALA A 33 9.87 14.44 -12.03
CA ALA A 33 8.58 14.27 -12.70
C ALA A 33 8.38 15.25 -13.87
N PRO A 34 7.85 14.79 -15.03
CA PRO A 34 7.45 15.67 -16.13
C PRO A 34 6.58 16.84 -15.68
N LEU A 35 6.80 18.03 -16.25
CA LEU A 35 6.19 19.29 -15.78
C LEU A 35 4.66 19.30 -15.76
N HIS A 36 4.02 18.52 -16.63
CA HIS A 36 2.57 18.39 -16.72
C HIS A 36 1.98 17.34 -15.75
N HIS A 37 2.82 16.61 -15.00
CA HIS A 37 2.37 15.68 -13.96
C HIS A 37 2.05 16.42 -12.66
N HIS A 38 1.10 15.87 -11.91
CA HIS A 38 0.70 16.34 -10.58
C HIS A 38 0.94 15.24 -9.53
N LEU A 39 1.33 15.66 -8.33
CA LEU A 39 1.49 14.81 -7.14
C LEU A 39 0.23 14.89 -6.29
N VAL A 40 -0.47 13.76 -6.13
CA VAL A 40 -1.65 13.67 -5.25
C VAL A 40 -1.28 12.93 -3.97
N VAL A 41 -1.33 13.63 -2.84
CA VAL A 41 -1.11 13.07 -1.50
C VAL A 41 -2.45 12.73 -0.86
N LYS A 42 -2.77 11.44 -0.79
CA LYS A 42 -3.98 10.93 -0.14
C LYS A 42 -3.74 10.67 1.35
N ALA A 43 -4.51 11.35 2.21
CA ALA A 43 -4.48 11.14 3.66
C ALA A 43 -4.95 9.74 4.06
N HIS A 44 -4.49 9.26 5.23
CA HIS A 44 -5.03 8.06 5.84
C HIS A 44 -6.50 8.32 6.29
N PRO A 45 -7.43 7.36 6.18
CA PRO A 45 -8.82 7.56 6.59
C PRO A 45 -8.99 7.96 8.06
N LEU A 46 -8.08 7.49 8.92
CA LEU A 46 -8.05 7.79 10.35
C LEU A 46 -7.16 8.98 10.71
N GLU A 47 -6.75 9.78 9.73
CA GLU A 47 -5.97 11.00 9.98
C GLU A 47 -6.81 12.01 10.77
N ASP A 48 -6.39 12.28 12.00
CA ASP A 48 -7.10 13.11 12.97
C ASP A 48 -6.48 14.51 13.15
N GLY A 49 -5.36 14.79 12.48
CA GLY A 49 -4.73 16.10 12.45
C GLY A 49 -3.71 16.34 13.57
N ARG A 50 -3.37 15.32 14.38
CA ARG A 50 -2.26 15.40 15.35
C ARG A 50 -0.93 15.71 14.66
N THR A 51 -0.72 15.12 13.49
CA THR A 51 0.42 15.45 12.62
C THR A 51 -0.03 16.54 11.65
N PRO A 52 0.71 17.66 11.52
CA PRO A 52 0.34 18.80 10.68
C PRO A 52 0.60 18.56 9.17
N VAL A 53 0.30 17.36 8.68
CA VAL A 53 0.57 16.86 7.31
C VAL A 53 0.22 17.88 6.23
N ARG A 54 -0.99 18.47 6.27
CA ARG A 54 -1.45 19.43 5.26
C ARG A 54 -0.68 20.75 5.30
N ARG A 55 -0.24 21.19 6.48
CA ARG A 55 0.59 22.40 6.62
C ARG A 55 1.97 22.12 6.07
N ASP A 56 2.56 21.00 6.47
CA ASP A 56 3.92 20.64 6.12
C ASP A 56 4.03 20.37 4.60
N LEU A 57 3.07 19.67 4.00
CA LEU A 57 3.00 19.49 2.56
C LEU A 57 2.93 20.82 1.79
N ARG A 58 2.17 21.81 2.28
CA ARG A 58 2.11 23.15 1.66
C ARG A 58 3.42 23.92 1.80
N ALA A 59 4.14 23.74 2.91
CA ALA A 59 5.46 24.33 3.10
C ALA A 59 6.47 23.70 2.12
N LEU A 60 6.49 22.37 2.03
CA LEU A 60 7.34 21.60 1.14
C LEU A 60 7.09 21.92 -0.34
N ALA A 61 5.81 21.96 -0.76
CA ALA A 61 5.48 22.28 -2.15
C ALA A 61 5.94 23.70 -2.55
N ARG A 62 5.96 24.66 -1.60
CA ARG A 62 6.54 25.99 -1.82
C ARG A 62 8.06 25.96 -1.82
N LYS A 63 8.69 25.27 -0.86
CA LYS A 63 10.15 25.07 -0.77
C LYS A 63 10.73 24.55 -2.08
N TYR A 64 10.05 23.61 -2.74
CA TYR A 64 10.47 23.01 -4.00
C TYR A 64 9.85 23.62 -5.26
N GLY A 65 9.12 24.74 -5.15
CA GLY A 65 8.60 25.47 -6.31
C GLY A 65 7.51 24.75 -7.11
N ILE A 66 6.82 23.76 -6.54
CA ILE A 66 5.81 22.92 -7.23
C ILE A 66 4.42 23.03 -6.60
N LYS A 67 4.11 24.15 -5.92
CA LYS A 67 2.84 24.38 -5.22
C LYS A 67 1.60 24.10 -6.08
N ASP A 68 1.64 24.43 -7.37
CA ASP A 68 0.51 24.30 -8.30
C ASP A 68 0.35 22.87 -8.84
N ARG A 69 1.30 21.99 -8.52
CA ARG A 69 1.35 20.58 -8.94
C ARG A 69 1.11 19.60 -7.78
N VAL A 70 0.91 20.08 -6.55
CA VAL A 70 0.76 19.23 -5.37
C VAL A 70 -0.66 19.35 -4.77
N HIS A 71 -1.36 18.24 -4.68
CA HIS A 71 -2.74 18.17 -4.20
C HIS A 71 -2.85 17.32 -2.95
N TYR A 72 -3.64 17.76 -1.97
CA TYR A 72 -3.92 17.00 -0.75
C TYR A 72 -5.38 16.56 -0.72
N VAL A 73 -5.60 15.25 -0.59
CA VAL A 73 -6.93 14.67 -0.56
C VAL A 73 -7.18 13.99 0.79
N ARG A 74 -8.12 14.51 1.58
CA ARG A 74 -8.43 13.96 2.91
C ARG A 74 -9.23 12.64 2.81
N GLY A 75 -10.29 12.63 2.02
CA GLY A 75 -11.25 11.52 1.91
C GLY A 75 -11.35 10.91 0.52
N GLY A 76 -12.37 10.08 0.29
CA GLY A 76 -12.60 9.45 -1.01
C GLY A 76 -11.93 8.09 -1.18
N LYS A 77 -12.45 7.31 -2.12
CA LYS A 77 -11.98 5.96 -2.43
C LYS A 77 -10.64 6.04 -3.16
N LEU A 78 -9.63 5.34 -2.65
CA LEU A 78 -8.31 5.27 -3.28
C LEU A 78 -8.39 4.77 -4.73
N ALA A 79 -9.27 3.79 -4.98
CA ALA A 79 -9.46 3.21 -6.31
C ALA A 79 -9.65 4.25 -7.43
N ALA A 80 -10.52 5.26 -7.19
CA ALA A 80 -10.80 6.30 -8.18
C ALA A 80 -9.58 7.21 -8.46
N LEU A 81 -8.73 7.44 -7.45
CA LEU A 81 -7.47 8.18 -7.65
C LEU A 81 -6.45 7.35 -8.43
N LEU A 82 -6.46 6.03 -8.25
CA LEU A 82 -5.53 5.13 -8.93
C LEU A 82 -5.89 4.91 -10.40
N ASP A 83 -7.14 5.12 -10.81
CA ASP A 83 -7.56 4.94 -12.20
C ASP A 83 -6.81 5.88 -13.16
N GLU A 84 -6.38 7.05 -12.69
CA GLU A 84 -5.59 8.04 -13.44
C GLU A 84 -4.10 8.08 -13.05
N ALA A 85 -3.66 7.26 -12.10
CA ALA A 85 -2.31 7.32 -11.57
C ALA A 85 -1.29 6.71 -12.56
N ARG A 86 -0.20 7.45 -12.83
CA ARG A 86 0.93 6.97 -13.64
C ARG A 86 1.92 6.13 -12.83
N SER A 87 2.07 6.44 -11.56
CA SER A 87 2.90 5.71 -10.60
C SER A 87 2.40 6.02 -9.19
N ALA A 88 2.78 5.19 -8.22
CA ALA A 88 2.45 5.42 -6.82
C ALA A 88 3.69 5.27 -5.92
N VAL A 89 3.65 5.99 -4.80
CA VAL A 89 4.68 5.93 -3.77
C VAL A 89 4.03 5.68 -2.42
N THR A 90 4.62 4.81 -1.61
CA THR A 90 4.18 4.58 -0.24
C THR A 90 5.38 4.24 0.65
N VAL A 91 5.18 4.20 1.97
CA VAL A 91 6.15 3.57 2.86
C VAL A 91 5.94 2.06 2.74
N ASN A 92 5.04 1.51 3.55
CA ASN A 92 4.76 0.07 3.61
C ASN A 92 3.25 -0.23 3.71
N SER A 93 2.42 0.69 3.23
CA SER A 93 0.97 0.59 3.31
C SER A 93 0.43 -0.60 2.52
N THR A 94 -0.50 -1.34 3.11
CA THR A 94 -1.27 -2.39 2.41
C THR A 94 -2.09 -1.84 1.23
N ALA A 95 -2.32 -0.52 1.17
CA ALA A 95 -2.87 0.16 0.01
C ALA A 95 -2.07 -0.09 -1.29
N ALA A 96 -0.78 -0.40 -1.18
CA ALA A 96 0.07 -0.84 -2.29
C ALA A 96 -0.52 -2.03 -3.07
N GLN A 97 -1.26 -2.92 -2.41
CA GLN A 97 -1.88 -4.07 -3.07
C GLN A 97 -2.90 -3.60 -4.14
N GLN A 98 -3.60 -2.49 -3.91
CA GLN A 98 -4.52 -1.93 -4.92
C GLN A 98 -3.76 -1.36 -6.13
N VAL A 99 -2.57 -0.79 -5.90
CA VAL A 99 -1.67 -0.27 -6.94
C VAL A 99 -1.15 -1.42 -7.81
N LEU A 100 -0.57 -2.44 -7.17
CA LEU A 100 0.02 -3.60 -7.84
C LEU A 100 -1.03 -4.41 -8.60
N TRP A 101 -2.24 -4.58 -8.03
CA TRP A 101 -3.36 -5.23 -8.72
C TRP A 101 -3.78 -4.51 -10.01
N ARG A 102 -3.61 -3.19 -10.08
CA ARG A 102 -3.83 -2.40 -11.30
C ARG A 102 -2.64 -2.43 -12.27
N GLY A 103 -1.52 -3.03 -11.87
CA GLY A 103 -0.27 -3.00 -12.63
C GLY A 103 0.30 -1.59 -12.76
N ILE A 104 0.06 -0.73 -11.77
CA ILE A 104 0.64 0.62 -11.71
C ILE A 104 2.05 0.49 -11.11
N PRO A 105 3.06 1.18 -11.66
CA PRO A 105 4.40 1.23 -11.07
C PRO A 105 4.38 1.70 -9.61
N LEU A 106 5.07 0.97 -8.74
CA LEU A 106 5.11 1.24 -7.31
C LEU A 106 6.54 1.44 -6.83
N LYS A 107 6.78 2.51 -6.07
CA LYS A 107 7.96 2.69 -5.23
C LYS A 107 7.55 2.61 -3.77
N THR A 108 8.28 1.81 -2.99
CA THR A 108 8.10 1.75 -1.54
C THR A 108 9.31 2.25 -0.79
N PHE A 109 9.07 2.59 0.48
CA PHE A 109 10.10 2.93 1.45
C PHE A 109 9.88 2.09 2.71
N GLY A 110 10.96 1.51 3.24
CA GLY A 110 10.86 0.61 4.38
C GLY A 110 10.52 -0.84 4.01
N ALA A 111 10.38 -1.67 5.04
CA ALA A 111 10.14 -3.10 4.88
C ALA A 111 8.65 -3.36 4.66
N ALA A 112 8.35 -4.06 3.57
CA ALA A 112 7.01 -4.52 3.24
C ALA A 112 7.09 -5.93 2.64
N VAL A 113 6.15 -6.80 3.01
CA VAL A 113 6.11 -8.20 2.53
C VAL A 113 6.01 -8.32 1.00
N TYR A 114 5.50 -7.29 0.34
CA TYR A 114 5.35 -7.20 -1.11
C TYR A 114 6.51 -6.47 -1.81
N ALA A 115 7.56 -6.06 -1.08
CA ALA A 115 8.73 -5.39 -1.67
C ALA A 115 9.61 -6.39 -2.43
N LYS A 116 9.12 -6.85 -3.58
CA LYS A 116 9.79 -7.80 -4.47
C LYS A 116 10.27 -7.09 -5.73
N PRO A 117 11.52 -7.30 -6.18
CA PRO A 117 12.11 -6.56 -7.29
C PRO A 117 11.36 -6.74 -8.63
N GLU A 118 10.63 -7.84 -8.78
CA GLU A 118 9.85 -8.15 -9.99
C GLU A 118 8.68 -7.18 -10.20
N PHE A 119 8.13 -6.62 -9.12
CA PHE A 119 6.93 -5.76 -9.19
C PHE A 119 6.97 -4.52 -8.31
N VAL A 120 8.08 -4.24 -7.62
CA VAL A 120 8.33 -2.99 -6.91
C VAL A 120 9.64 -2.38 -7.40
N SER A 121 9.58 -1.13 -7.83
CA SER A 121 10.73 -0.43 -8.39
C SER A 121 11.84 -0.24 -7.36
N THR A 122 13.06 -0.59 -7.75
CA THR A 122 14.29 -0.31 -7.00
C THR A 122 14.98 0.98 -7.44
N LYS A 123 14.51 1.62 -8.52
CA LYS A 123 15.08 2.88 -9.03
C LYS A 123 15.15 3.97 -7.95
N PRO A 124 16.16 4.85 -8.01
CA PRO A 124 16.15 6.11 -7.29
C PRO A 124 14.84 6.88 -7.55
N LEU A 125 14.38 7.64 -6.54
CA LEU A 125 13.05 8.25 -6.60
C LEU A 125 12.90 9.25 -7.77
N VAL A 126 13.96 9.99 -8.09
CA VAL A 126 13.98 10.93 -9.23
C VAL A 126 13.75 10.17 -10.53
N ASP A 127 14.52 9.11 -10.78
CA ASP A 127 14.40 8.28 -11.99
C ASP A 127 13.06 7.56 -12.05
N PHE A 128 12.53 7.13 -10.90
CA PHE A 128 11.20 6.55 -10.81
C PHE A 128 10.12 7.55 -11.26
N PHE A 129 10.21 8.83 -10.85
CA PHE A 129 9.25 9.84 -11.31
C PHE A 129 9.45 10.25 -12.77
N ALA A 130 10.68 10.19 -13.28
CA ALA A 130 10.98 10.47 -14.68
C ALA A 130 10.45 9.39 -15.62
N GLY A 131 10.55 8.12 -15.24
CA GLY A 131 10.19 6.98 -16.09
C GLY A 131 10.04 5.67 -15.32
N ALA A 132 8.91 5.50 -14.63
CA ALA A 132 8.60 4.29 -13.90
C ALA A 132 8.28 3.11 -14.84
N GLU A 133 8.83 1.94 -14.55
CA GLU A 133 8.56 0.70 -15.28
C GLU A 133 7.34 -0.01 -14.73
N ARG A 134 6.58 -0.67 -15.62
CA ARG A 134 5.42 -1.46 -15.22
C ARG A 134 5.87 -2.69 -14.43
N PRO A 135 5.15 -3.05 -13.35
CA PRO A 135 5.45 -4.26 -12.59
C PRO A 135 5.19 -5.52 -13.41
N ASP A 136 5.93 -6.60 -13.14
CA ASP A 136 5.58 -7.92 -13.63
C ASP A 136 4.26 -8.38 -13.00
N ARG A 137 3.21 -8.36 -13.83
CA ARG A 137 1.84 -8.72 -13.41
C ARG A 137 1.72 -10.20 -13.07
N LYS A 138 2.51 -11.07 -13.70
CA LYS A 138 2.47 -12.51 -13.44
C LYS A 138 3.13 -12.80 -12.10
N ALA A 139 4.33 -12.25 -11.86
CA ALA A 139 5.00 -12.39 -10.57
C ALA A 139 4.13 -11.85 -9.41
N TYR A 140 3.45 -10.72 -9.61
CA TYR A 140 2.52 -10.20 -8.60
C TYR A 140 1.30 -11.12 -8.40
N ALA A 141 0.75 -11.70 -9.47
CA ALA A 141 -0.38 -12.63 -9.36
C ALA A 141 0.00 -13.89 -8.59
N ASP A 142 1.19 -14.45 -8.85
CA ASP A 142 1.72 -15.62 -8.14
C ASP A 142 1.96 -15.30 -6.66
N TYR A 143 2.58 -14.16 -6.35
CA TYR A 143 2.75 -13.67 -4.99
C TYR A 143 1.40 -13.51 -4.26
N ARG A 144 0.42 -12.88 -4.91
CA ARG A 144 -0.91 -12.66 -4.32
C ARG A 144 -1.62 -13.99 -4.07
N ARG A 145 -1.53 -14.93 -5.01
CA ARG A 145 -2.10 -16.27 -4.86
C ARG A 145 -1.48 -16.99 -3.67
N TYR A 146 -0.14 -16.98 -3.57
CA TYR A 146 0.58 -17.55 -2.44
C TYR A 146 0.09 -16.98 -1.11
N LEU A 147 -0.05 -15.66 -1.00
CA LEU A 147 -0.58 -15.03 0.22
C LEU A 147 -2.00 -15.50 0.56
N LEU A 148 -2.89 -15.58 -0.44
CA LEU A 148 -4.27 -16.01 -0.24
C LEU A 148 -4.39 -17.49 0.15
N GLU A 149 -3.46 -18.33 -0.29
CA GLU A 149 -3.43 -19.75 0.03
C GLU A 149 -2.72 -20.03 1.36
N THR A 150 -1.96 -19.08 1.92
CA THR A 150 -1.15 -19.28 3.14
C THR A 150 -1.59 -18.39 4.31
N SER A 151 -1.35 -17.09 4.23
CA SER A 151 -1.41 -16.19 5.40
C SER A 151 -2.69 -15.34 5.48
N GLN A 152 -3.42 -15.17 4.39
CA GLN A 152 -4.59 -14.30 4.37
C GLN A 152 -5.86 -15.06 4.72
N VAL A 153 -6.55 -14.60 5.75
CA VAL A 153 -7.85 -15.12 6.17
C VAL A 153 -8.92 -14.07 5.92
N ALA A 154 -10.00 -14.48 5.24
CA ALA A 154 -11.05 -13.55 4.86
C ALA A 154 -11.89 -13.10 6.08
N GLY A 155 -12.02 -11.79 6.27
CA GLY A 155 -12.84 -11.20 7.34
C GLY A 155 -12.24 -9.89 7.86
N GLY A 156 -12.48 -9.59 9.13
CA GLY A 156 -11.88 -8.42 9.77
C GLY A 156 -12.38 -8.15 11.18
N PHE A 157 -11.64 -7.35 11.94
CA PHE A 157 -11.90 -7.11 13.36
C PHE A 157 -13.04 -6.12 13.63
N TYR A 158 -13.23 -5.13 12.76
CA TYR A 158 -14.05 -3.96 13.08
C TYR A 158 -15.56 -4.16 12.84
N SER A 159 -15.95 -4.92 11.82
CA SER A 159 -17.36 -5.12 11.49
C SER A 159 -17.89 -6.45 12.00
N SER A 160 -19.16 -6.49 12.43
CA SER A 160 -19.81 -7.75 12.82
C SER A 160 -19.81 -8.77 11.70
N ARG A 161 -19.98 -8.33 10.44
CA ARG A 161 -19.87 -9.19 9.25
C ARG A 161 -18.46 -9.76 9.08
N GLY A 162 -17.42 -8.93 9.19
CA GLY A 162 -16.03 -9.35 9.08
C GLY A 162 -15.63 -10.33 10.17
N ARG A 163 -16.06 -10.08 11.42
CA ARG A 163 -15.80 -10.99 12.55
C ARG A 163 -16.48 -12.34 12.35
N ARG A 164 -17.76 -12.34 11.93
CA ARG A 164 -18.48 -13.60 11.62
C ARG A 164 -17.82 -14.38 10.49
N GLN A 165 -17.26 -13.71 9.48
CA GLN A 165 -16.60 -14.38 8.37
C GLN A 165 -15.32 -15.08 8.83
N VAL A 166 -14.45 -14.40 9.59
CA VAL A 166 -13.17 -14.97 10.04
C VAL A 166 -13.37 -16.09 11.06
N LEU A 167 -14.29 -15.92 12.02
CA LEU A 167 -14.54 -16.91 13.07
C LEU A 167 -15.03 -18.27 12.54
N ARG A 168 -15.61 -18.33 11.34
CA ARG A 168 -16.02 -19.59 10.70
C ARG A 168 -14.86 -20.46 10.24
N GLN A 169 -13.66 -19.88 10.08
CA GLN A 169 -12.49 -20.58 9.56
C GLN A 169 -11.39 -20.67 10.62
N THR A 170 -11.25 -19.65 11.47
CA THR A 170 -10.12 -19.56 12.40
C THR A 170 -10.09 -20.69 13.42
N VAL A 171 -11.23 -21.16 13.94
CA VAL A 171 -11.25 -22.26 14.91
C VAL A 171 -10.71 -23.54 14.28
N ASP A 172 -11.22 -23.92 13.10
CA ASP A 172 -10.76 -25.09 12.37
C ASP A 172 -9.27 -24.98 12.00
N MET A 173 -8.83 -23.78 11.60
CA MET A 173 -7.40 -23.52 11.32
C MET A 173 -6.51 -23.69 12.55
N MET A 174 -6.96 -23.26 13.73
CA MET A 174 -6.20 -23.38 14.98
C MET A 174 -6.14 -24.82 15.50
N LEU A 175 -7.11 -25.66 15.15
CA LEU A 175 -7.19 -27.07 15.57
C LEU A 175 -6.62 -28.04 14.51
N SER A 176 -6.33 -27.55 13.31
CA SER A 176 -5.75 -28.34 12.22
C SER A 176 -4.37 -28.89 12.62
N PRO A 177 -4.06 -30.16 12.31
CA PRO A 177 -2.71 -30.69 12.51
C PRO A 177 -1.70 -30.07 11.55
N ASP A 178 -2.14 -29.66 10.36
CA ASP A 178 -1.33 -29.05 9.32
C ASP A 178 -1.57 -27.53 9.29
N ASP A 179 -0.49 -26.76 9.18
CA ASP A 179 -0.61 -25.31 9.04
C ASP A 179 -0.92 -24.91 7.57
N PRO A 180 -1.25 -23.64 7.31
CA PRO A 180 -1.52 -23.17 5.96
C PRO A 180 -0.43 -23.38 4.91
N TYR A 181 0.84 -23.40 5.31
CA TYR A 181 1.97 -23.65 4.43
C TYR A 181 2.11 -25.15 4.15
N ASP A 182 1.93 -26.00 5.15
CA ASP A 182 1.86 -27.46 4.98
C ASP A 182 0.74 -27.87 4.01
N GLY A 183 -0.43 -27.23 4.16
CA GLY A 183 -1.58 -27.43 3.26
C GLY A 183 -1.29 -27.02 1.81
N LEU A 184 -0.51 -25.95 1.61
CA LEU A 184 -0.07 -25.53 0.27
C LEU A 184 0.92 -26.54 -0.33
N HIS A 185 1.88 -27.02 0.46
CA HIS A 185 2.86 -28.01 0.01
C HIS A 185 2.22 -29.36 -0.34
N SER A 186 1.22 -29.79 0.41
CA SER A 186 0.51 -31.06 0.19
C SER A 186 -0.63 -30.98 -0.84
N GLY A 187 -0.97 -29.78 -1.33
CA GLY A 187 -2.07 -29.56 -2.27
C GLY A 187 -3.47 -29.71 -1.65
N SER A 188 -3.57 -29.78 -0.32
CA SER A 188 -4.81 -29.92 0.43
C SER A 188 -5.41 -28.57 0.87
N ALA A 189 -4.74 -27.45 0.56
CA ALA A 189 -5.20 -26.11 0.89
C ALA A 189 -6.63 -25.84 0.37
N ALA A 190 -7.61 -25.87 1.28
CA ALA A 190 -8.99 -25.60 0.94
C ALA A 190 -9.13 -24.19 0.33
N PRO A 191 -9.96 -23.98 -0.71
CA PRO A 191 -10.17 -22.67 -1.30
C PRO A 191 -10.69 -21.68 -0.25
N ARG A 192 -9.83 -20.77 0.22
CA ARG A 192 -10.17 -19.72 1.19
C ARG A 192 -10.94 -18.57 0.52
N GLN A 193 -11.89 -18.92 -0.34
CA GLN A 193 -12.67 -17.96 -1.12
C GLN A 193 -13.46 -17.02 -0.22
N GLN A 194 -13.70 -15.81 -0.73
CA GLN A 194 -14.65 -14.88 -0.14
C GLN A 194 -16.04 -15.51 -0.15
N LEU A 195 -16.43 -16.14 0.97
CA LEU A 195 -17.79 -16.61 1.17
C LEU A 195 -18.73 -15.40 1.05
N ARG A 196 -19.58 -15.39 0.01
CA ARG A 196 -20.70 -14.45 -0.03
C ARG A 196 -21.68 -14.90 1.05
N ALA A 197 -21.76 -14.13 2.13
CA ALA A 197 -22.85 -14.27 3.08
C ALA A 197 -24.16 -14.07 2.32
N ILE A 198 -24.95 -15.14 2.20
CA ILE A 198 -26.35 -15.06 1.78
C ILE A 198 -27.06 -14.26 2.88
N THR A 199 -27.56 -13.08 2.52
CA THR A 199 -28.40 -12.24 3.38
C THR A 199 -29.86 -12.55 3.13
#